data_AF-A0AA44R9S9-F1
#
_entry.id   AF-A0AA44R9S9-F1
#
_cell.length_a   1.000
_cell.length_b   1.000
_cell.length_c   1.000
_cell.angle_alpha   90.00
_cell.angle_beta   90.00
_cell.angle_gamma   90.00
#
_symmetry.space_group_name_H-M   'P 1'
#
loop_
_entity.id
_entity.type
_entity.pdbx_description
1 polymer ?
#
loop_
_entity_poly.entity_id
_entity_poly.type
_entity_poly.pdbx_seq_one_letter_code
_entity_poly.pdbx_strand_id
1 'polypeptide(L)'
;MKKKMMTVFTIGVMSLSILGGASPSEAQKGKTDYAQRSKEQLNNGKIHAVHTEEKAEKLGIETEGKEQITLEKEIHETEVGREAEQLGISIEGKDVGTLSEEIYETKVKQEASKLGISIENTSIVNLITQINTIKINEEADKLGISTNGKEIEDIEEEIYGTKVREEADKLGISHKEKEIEELVQEVYEQKVQEEAKKYHIDLYGKDIYQVLREINEQKVIQMADELGMDRENLNIQDLAEKINLEQPEKGKELKLVPMVQTDADAFYSYLTN
;
A
#
# COMPACT_ATOMS: atom_id res chain seq x y z
N MET A 1 -21.15 6.79 22.89
CA MET A 1 -20.53 7.72 21.91
C MET A 1 -19.02 7.67 22.09
N LYS A 2 -18.32 7.00 21.17
CA LYS A 2 -16.88 7.07 20.86
C LYS A 2 -16.70 6.34 19.52
N LYS A 3 -15.69 6.75 18.77
CA LYS A 3 -15.68 6.96 17.31
C LYS A 3 -15.83 5.67 16.48
N LYS A 4 -16.61 5.78 15.39
CA LYS A 4 -16.67 4.81 14.29
C LYS A 4 -15.30 4.77 13.62
N MET A 5 -14.65 3.61 13.62
CA MET A 5 -13.49 3.33 12.78
C MET A 5 -14.03 2.45 11.64
N MET A 6 -14.12 3.03 10.44
CA MET A 6 -14.44 2.27 9.24
C MET A 6 -13.20 1.47 8.87
N THR A 7 -13.24 0.15 9.08
CA THR A 7 -12.25 -0.79 8.54
C THR A 7 -12.40 -0.78 7.02
N VAL A 8 -11.53 -0.01 6.35
CA VAL A 8 -11.41 -0.02 4.90
C VAL A 8 -10.55 -1.23 4.54
N PHE A 9 -11.19 -2.38 4.30
CA PHE A 9 -10.54 -3.40 3.48
C PHE A 9 -10.33 -2.79 2.10
N THR A 10 -9.06 -2.61 1.74
CA THR A 10 -8.60 -2.21 0.42
C THR A 10 -9.08 -3.22 -0.61
N ILE A 11 -10.28 -2.99 -1.16
CA ILE A 11 -10.56 -3.35 -2.54
C ILE A 11 -9.39 -2.77 -3.32
N GLY A 12 -8.56 -3.60 -3.95
CA GLY A 12 -7.34 -3.19 -4.65
C GLY A 12 -7.56 -1.93 -5.49
N VAL A 13 -7.25 -0.78 -4.90
CA VAL A 13 -7.18 0.50 -5.57
C VAL A 13 -5.74 0.57 -6.04
N MET A 14 -5.56 0.72 -7.36
CA MET A 14 -4.29 1.18 -7.89
C MET A 14 -3.82 2.37 -7.06
N SER A 15 -2.54 2.35 -6.72
CA SER A 15 -1.83 3.37 -5.97
C SER A 15 -2.16 4.78 -6.50
N LEU A 16 -3.07 5.47 -5.81
CA LEU A 16 -3.23 6.92 -5.94
C LEU A 16 -2.32 7.58 -4.93
N SER A 17 -1.15 7.99 -5.42
CA SER A 17 -0.20 8.84 -4.72
C SER A 17 -0.86 10.19 -4.40
N ILE A 18 -1.23 10.38 -3.14
CA ILE A 18 -1.77 11.66 -2.64
C ILE A 18 -0.60 12.65 -2.53
N LEU A 19 -0.52 13.61 -3.46
CA LEU A 19 0.27 14.82 -3.25
C LEU A 19 -0.57 15.82 -2.43
N GLY A 20 -0.16 15.99 -1.18
CA GLY A 20 -0.77 16.88 -0.21
C GLY A 20 -0.68 18.35 -0.61
N GLY A 21 -1.81 19.04 -0.56
CA GLY A 21 -1.87 20.49 -0.55
C GLY A 21 -1.47 21.05 0.81
N ALA A 22 -0.53 22.00 0.83
CA ALA A 22 -0.22 22.82 2.00
C ALA A 22 -0.69 24.25 1.78
N SER A 23 -1.58 24.73 2.65
CA SER A 23 -1.78 26.16 2.91
C SER A 23 -1.01 26.57 4.18
N PRO A 24 -0.52 27.83 4.27
CA PRO A 24 0.57 28.19 5.17
C PRO A 24 0.08 28.68 6.55
N SER A 25 0.80 28.30 7.60
CA SER A 25 0.82 29.09 8.84
C SER A 25 2.21 29.06 9.49
N GLU A 26 2.74 30.25 9.72
CA GLU A 26 4.06 30.56 10.28
C GLU A 26 4.20 30.12 11.75
N ALA A 27 5.36 29.56 12.13
CA ALA A 27 6.04 29.84 13.40
C ALA A 27 7.46 29.22 13.43
N GLN A 28 8.37 29.89 14.13
CA GLN A 28 9.83 29.87 13.99
C GLN A 28 10.61 28.76 14.74
N LYS A 29 11.74 28.41 14.12
CA LYS A 29 13.12 28.18 14.66
C LYS A 29 13.38 27.04 15.65
N GLY A 30 14.01 26.00 15.12
CA GLY A 30 15.14 25.29 15.75
C GLY A 30 16.26 25.12 14.72
N LYS A 31 17.47 25.59 15.03
CA LYS A 31 18.63 25.49 14.12
C LYS A 31 19.19 24.07 14.13
N THR A 32 19.11 23.38 13.00
CA THR A 32 19.95 22.22 12.68
C THR A 32 20.52 22.42 11.27
N ASP A 33 21.80 22.07 11.11
CA ASP A 33 22.65 22.30 9.94
C ASP A 33 21.96 22.13 8.59
N TYR A 34 21.80 23.25 7.87
CA TYR A 34 21.23 23.32 6.53
C TYR A 34 22.21 22.90 5.41
N ALA A 35 23.49 22.67 5.72
CA ALA A 35 24.51 22.41 4.71
C ALA A 35 24.60 20.94 4.26
N GLN A 36 24.07 19.99 5.04
CA GLN A 36 24.19 18.56 4.72
C GLN A 36 22.92 17.96 4.06
N ARG A 37 21.75 18.63 4.19
CA ARG A 37 20.51 18.22 3.50
C ARG A 37 20.49 18.47 1.98
N SER A 38 21.42 19.27 1.45
CA SER A 38 21.32 19.73 0.06
C SER A 38 21.77 18.70 -0.98
N LYS A 39 22.64 17.74 -0.65
CA LYS A 39 23.15 16.78 -1.66
C LYS A 39 22.21 15.60 -1.92
N GLU A 40 21.50 15.11 -0.91
CA GLU A 40 20.50 14.04 -1.09
C GLU A 40 19.19 14.54 -1.73
N GLN A 41 18.72 15.74 -1.38
CA GLN A 41 17.51 16.31 -2.00
C GLN A 41 17.74 16.75 -3.46
N LEU A 42 18.95 17.17 -3.84
CA LEU A 42 19.28 17.50 -5.23
C LEU A 42 19.35 16.26 -6.14
N ASN A 43 19.77 15.11 -5.61
CA ASN A 43 19.73 13.85 -6.35
C ASN A 43 18.31 13.28 -6.42
N ASN A 44 17.53 13.33 -5.33
CA ASN A 44 16.13 12.88 -5.37
C ASN A 44 15.26 13.66 -6.34
N GLY A 45 15.40 15.00 -6.42
CA GLY A 45 14.62 15.81 -7.37
C GLY A 45 14.98 15.53 -8.83
N LYS A 46 16.26 15.24 -9.11
CA LYS A 46 16.71 14.99 -10.49
C LYS A 46 16.36 13.59 -10.99
N ILE A 47 16.40 12.58 -10.14
CA ILE A 47 16.03 11.20 -10.51
C ILE A 47 14.50 11.07 -10.62
N HIS A 48 13.75 11.67 -9.69
CA HIS A 48 12.28 11.69 -9.77
C HIS A 48 11.80 12.42 -11.02
N ALA A 49 12.47 13.51 -11.44
CA ALA A 49 12.16 14.19 -12.69
C ALA A 49 12.39 13.30 -13.92
N VAL A 50 13.50 12.55 -13.98
CA VAL A 50 13.81 11.62 -15.09
C VAL A 50 12.74 10.52 -15.22
N HIS A 51 12.23 9.95 -14.13
CA HIS A 51 11.17 8.94 -14.22
C HIS A 51 9.78 9.50 -14.48
N THR A 52 9.46 10.68 -13.96
CA THR A 52 8.23 11.37 -14.38
C THR A 52 8.28 11.60 -15.89
N GLU A 53 9.44 11.97 -16.45
CA GLU A 53 9.64 12.07 -17.90
C GLU A 53 9.50 10.71 -18.62
N GLU A 54 10.18 9.64 -18.18
CA GLU A 54 10.05 8.31 -18.77
C GLU A 54 8.62 7.76 -18.72
N LYS A 55 7.91 7.97 -17.60
CA LYS A 55 6.52 7.56 -17.40
C LYS A 55 5.61 8.35 -18.31
N ALA A 56 5.80 9.67 -18.41
CA ALA A 56 5.11 10.51 -19.37
C ALA A 56 5.33 10.04 -20.81
N GLU A 57 6.58 9.75 -21.21
CA GLU A 57 6.91 9.25 -22.55
C GLU A 57 6.22 7.91 -22.85
N LYS A 58 6.23 6.96 -21.91
CA LYS A 58 5.49 5.68 -22.03
C LYS A 58 3.99 5.89 -22.17
N LEU A 59 3.46 6.95 -21.55
CA LEU A 59 2.05 7.33 -21.67
C LEU A 59 1.75 8.15 -22.95
N GLY A 60 2.78 8.55 -23.72
CA GLY A 60 2.66 9.39 -24.91
C GLY A 60 2.52 10.88 -24.60
N ILE A 61 2.94 11.32 -23.41
CA ILE A 61 2.86 12.69 -22.92
C ILE A 61 4.15 13.42 -23.24
N GLU A 62 4.03 14.63 -23.80
CA GLU A 62 5.19 15.50 -24.08
C GLU A 62 5.82 16.01 -22.79
N THR A 63 7.14 15.86 -22.67
CA THR A 63 7.92 16.18 -21.46
C THR A 63 8.66 17.52 -21.56
N GLU A 64 9.02 17.97 -22.77
CA GLU A 64 9.90 19.12 -22.97
C GLU A 64 9.31 20.42 -22.42
N GLY A 65 10.04 21.08 -21.53
CA GLY A 65 9.69 22.40 -20.98
C GLY A 65 8.57 22.41 -19.94
N LYS A 66 8.06 21.25 -19.52
CA LYS A 66 7.05 21.16 -18.45
C LYS A 66 7.69 21.08 -17.07
N GLU A 67 7.03 21.70 -16.09
CA GLU A 67 7.38 21.51 -14.67
C GLU A 67 6.93 20.12 -14.21
N GLN A 68 7.71 19.51 -13.32
CA GLN A 68 7.47 18.15 -12.82
C GLN A 68 6.05 17.94 -12.27
N ILE A 69 5.52 18.89 -11.50
CA ILE A 69 4.17 18.81 -10.94
C ILE A 69 3.07 18.81 -12.02
N THR A 70 3.31 19.51 -13.13
CA THR A 70 2.41 19.51 -14.29
C THR A 70 2.45 18.15 -14.98
N LEU A 71 3.65 17.59 -15.12
CA LEU A 71 3.85 16.28 -15.73
C LEU A 71 3.22 15.16 -14.89
N GLU A 72 3.39 15.19 -13.57
CA GLU A 72 2.73 14.25 -12.64
C GLU A 72 1.21 14.33 -12.72
N LYS A 73 0.67 15.55 -12.84
CA LYS A 73 -0.76 15.76 -13.03
C LYS A 73 -1.25 15.15 -14.36
N GLU A 74 -0.54 15.40 -15.46
CA GLU A 74 -0.91 14.85 -16.78
C GLU A 74 -0.79 13.31 -16.83
N ILE A 75 0.23 12.75 -16.17
CA ILE A 75 0.37 11.30 -15.98
C ILE A 75 -0.85 10.74 -15.27
N HIS A 76 -1.21 11.33 -14.13
CA HIS A 76 -2.34 10.89 -13.33
C HIS A 76 -3.66 11.00 -14.11
N GLU A 77 -3.89 12.11 -14.81
CA GLU A 77 -5.03 12.31 -15.72
C GLU A 77 -5.10 11.21 -16.79
N THR A 78 -3.95 10.87 -17.39
CA THR A 78 -3.85 9.85 -18.44
C THR A 78 -4.09 8.45 -17.90
N GLU A 79 -3.57 8.12 -16.71
CA GLU A 79 -3.80 6.82 -16.06
C GLU A 79 -5.28 6.62 -15.71
N VAL A 80 -5.92 7.64 -15.12
CA VAL A 80 -7.36 7.61 -14.83
C VAL A 80 -8.18 7.48 -16.11
N GLY A 81 -7.82 8.21 -17.17
CA GLY A 81 -8.47 8.07 -18.47
C GLY A 81 -8.37 6.65 -19.04
N ARG A 82 -7.17 6.06 -19.05
CA ARG A 82 -6.96 4.68 -19.53
C ARG A 82 -7.74 3.65 -18.71
N GLU A 83 -7.79 3.81 -17.38
CA GLU A 83 -8.56 2.94 -16.52
C GLU A 83 -10.06 3.07 -16.78
N ALA A 84 -10.57 4.29 -16.96
CA ALA A 84 -11.95 4.53 -17.36
C ALA A 84 -12.28 3.83 -18.69
N GLU A 85 -11.43 3.96 -19.71
CA GLU A 85 -11.61 3.28 -21.00
C GLU A 85 -11.67 1.76 -20.87
N GLN A 86 -10.75 1.17 -20.09
CA GLN A 86 -10.72 -0.28 -19.84
C GLN A 86 -12.00 -0.77 -19.17
N LEU A 87 -12.62 0.05 -18.33
CA LEU A 87 -13.89 -0.23 -17.67
C LEU A 87 -15.11 0.16 -18.51
N GLY A 88 -14.92 0.72 -19.71
CA GLY A 88 -16.00 1.15 -20.60
C GLY A 88 -16.72 2.43 -20.14
N ILE A 89 -16.06 3.25 -19.33
CA ILE A 89 -16.57 4.52 -18.80
C ILE A 89 -16.29 5.64 -19.81
N SER A 90 -17.31 6.44 -20.14
CA SER A 90 -17.13 7.61 -21.02
C SER A 90 -16.31 8.69 -20.34
N ILE A 91 -15.27 9.18 -21.03
CA ILE A 91 -14.39 10.26 -20.55
C ILE A 91 -14.92 11.65 -20.90
N GLU A 92 -15.71 11.78 -21.98
CA GLU A 92 -16.04 13.08 -22.55
C GLU A 92 -16.77 14.00 -21.56
N GLY A 93 -16.17 15.17 -21.32
CA GLY A 93 -16.74 16.21 -20.44
C GLY A 93 -16.59 15.96 -18.94
N LYS A 94 -15.85 14.92 -18.51
CA LYS A 94 -15.62 14.60 -17.10
C LYS A 94 -14.22 15.00 -16.65
N ASP A 95 -14.11 15.47 -15.40
CA ASP A 95 -12.84 15.69 -14.72
C ASP A 95 -12.35 14.39 -14.03
N VAL A 96 -11.09 14.40 -13.60
CA VAL A 96 -10.43 13.26 -12.92
C VAL A 96 -11.16 12.80 -11.68
N GLY A 97 -11.71 13.73 -10.88
CA GLY A 97 -12.44 13.40 -9.67
C GLY A 97 -13.69 12.59 -9.99
N THR A 98 -14.48 13.07 -10.96
CA THR A 98 -15.67 12.37 -11.47
C THR A 98 -15.31 11.00 -12.04
N LEU A 99 -14.25 10.90 -12.85
CA LEU A 99 -13.80 9.62 -13.42
C LEU A 99 -13.35 8.64 -12.34
N SER A 100 -12.60 9.11 -11.35
CA SER A 100 -12.11 8.28 -10.24
C SER A 100 -13.27 7.70 -9.43
N GLU A 101 -14.32 8.49 -9.17
CA GLU A 101 -15.54 8.03 -8.51
C GLU A 101 -16.25 6.96 -9.34
N GLU A 102 -16.46 7.19 -10.64
CA GLU A 102 -17.11 6.21 -11.52
C GLU A 102 -16.31 4.91 -11.68
N ILE A 103 -14.98 5.01 -11.77
CA ILE A 103 -14.06 3.86 -11.78
C ILE A 103 -14.25 3.05 -10.50
N TYR A 104 -14.22 3.72 -9.34
CA TYR A 104 -14.38 3.07 -8.04
C TYR A 104 -15.74 2.37 -7.95
N GLU A 105 -16.82 3.06 -8.30
CA GLU A 105 -18.17 2.47 -8.31
C GLU A 105 -18.26 1.26 -9.23
N THR A 106 -17.67 1.34 -10.43
CA THR A 106 -17.70 0.27 -11.43
C THR A 106 -16.97 -0.96 -10.90
N LYS A 107 -15.81 -0.78 -10.28
CA LYS A 107 -15.06 -1.87 -9.63
C LYS A 107 -15.85 -2.52 -8.50
N VAL A 108 -16.49 -1.73 -7.63
CA VAL A 108 -17.37 -2.24 -6.56
C VAL A 108 -18.51 -3.06 -7.14
N LYS A 109 -19.19 -2.56 -8.19
CA LYS A 109 -20.27 -3.28 -8.87
C LYS A 109 -19.79 -4.57 -9.52
N GLN A 110 -18.63 -4.56 -10.19
CA GLN A 110 -18.04 -5.77 -10.77
C GLN A 110 -17.74 -6.82 -9.69
N GLU A 111 -17.16 -6.40 -8.58
CA GLU A 111 -16.86 -7.30 -7.46
C GLU A 111 -18.14 -7.87 -6.83
N ALA A 112 -19.15 -7.01 -6.59
CA ALA A 112 -20.46 -7.43 -6.13
C ALA A 112 -21.07 -8.49 -7.07
N SER A 113 -21.00 -8.27 -8.39
CA SER A 113 -21.50 -9.23 -9.38
C SER A 113 -20.77 -10.58 -9.30
N LYS A 114 -19.46 -10.59 -9.10
CA LYS A 114 -18.67 -11.83 -8.98
C LYS A 114 -19.08 -12.64 -7.75
N LEU A 115 -19.41 -11.95 -6.67
CA LEU A 115 -19.88 -12.54 -5.42
C LEU A 115 -21.38 -12.86 -5.42
N GLY A 116 -22.09 -12.62 -6.53
CA GLY A 116 -23.52 -12.89 -6.65
C GLY A 116 -24.41 -11.92 -5.85
N ILE A 117 -23.91 -10.75 -5.47
CA ILE A 117 -24.66 -9.70 -4.76
C ILE A 117 -25.54 -8.95 -5.76
N SER A 118 -26.81 -8.71 -5.40
CA SER A 118 -27.71 -7.91 -6.21
C SER A 118 -27.26 -6.44 -6.25
N ILE A 119 -27.01 -5.93 -7.45
CA ILE A 119 -26.59 -4.53 -7.66
C ILE A 119 -27.80 -3.59 -7.77
N GLU A 120 -28.92 -4.08 -8.32
CA GLU A 120 -30.09 -3.26 -8.59
C GLU A 120 -30.65 -2.66 -7.29
N ASN A 121 -30.93 -1.35 -7.31
CA ASN A 121 -31.46 -0.58 -6.17
C ASN A 121 -30.62 -0.66 -4.89
N THR A 122 -29.34 -1.02 -5.00
CA THR A 122 -28.41 -1.11 -3.85
C THR A 122 -27.37 -0.01 -3.93
N SER A 123 -27.19 0.74 -2.84
CA SER A 123 -26.18 1.79 -2.77
C SER A 123 -24.76 1.20 -2.78
N ILE A 124 -23.79 1.96 -3.28
CA ILE A 124 -22.37 1.57 -3.27
C ILE A 124 -21.90 1.21 -1.86
N VAL A 125 -22.28 1.99 -0.85
CA VAL A 125 -21.95 1.72 0.55
C VAL A 125 -22.47 0.36 0.99
N ASN A 126 -23.73 0.02 0.65
CA ASN A 126 -24.30 -1.28 0.99
C ASN A 126 -23.65 -2.43 0.21
N LEU A 127 -23.22 -2.20 -1.05
CA LEU A 127 -22.46 -3.19 -1.80
C LEU A 127 -21.12 -3.47 -1.13
N ILE A 128 -20.39 -2.43 -0.71
CA ILE A 128 -19.12 -2.58 0.00
C ILE A 128 -19.31 -3.38 1.30
N THR A 129 -20.33 -3.04 2.11
CA THR A 129 -20.63 -3.78 3.34
C THR A 129 -20.90 -5.26 3.06
N GLN A 130 -21.68 -5.59 2.04
CA GLN A 130 -21.98 -6.98 1.68
C GLN A 130 -20.74 -7.72 1.14
N ILE A 131 -19.94 -7.07 0.28
CA ILE A 131 -18.67 -7.61 -0.22
C ILE A 131 -17.76 -7.94 0.97
N ASN A 132 -17.57 -7.00 1.89
CA ASN A 132 -16.70 -7.20 3.05
C ASN A 132 -17.23 -8.32 3.94
N THR A 133 -18.53 -8.34 4.22
CA THR A 133 -19.17 -9.40 5.01
C THR A 133 -18.92 -10.79 4.41
N ILE A 134 -19.08 -10.95 3.10
CA ILE A 134 -18.80 -12.23 2.42
C ILE A 134 -17.32 -12.60 2.59
N LYS A 135 -16.40 -11.68 2.29
CA LYS A 135 -14.95 -11.93 2.38
C LYS A 135 -14.50 -12.29 3.80
N ILE A 136 -15.03 -11.62 4.82
CA ILE A 136 -14.75 -11.90 6.23
C ILE A 136 -15.24 -13.29 6.60
N ASN A 137 -16.45 -13.65 6.20
CA ASN A 137 -16.99 -14.99 6.46
C ASN A 137 -16.20 -16.09 5.73
N GLU A 138 -15.82 -15.87 4.47
CA GLU A 138 -14.95 -16.80 3.73
C GLU A 138 -13.59 -16.99 4.41
N GLU A 139 -13.02 -15.92 4.96
CA GLU A 139 -11.76 -15.98 5.68
C GLU A 139 -11.90 -16.67 7.04
N ALA A 140 -12.98 -16.41 7.77
CA ALA A 140 -13.32 -17.12 9.00
C ALA A 140 -13.45 -18.62 8.75
N ASP A 141 -14.15 -19.02 7.68
CA ASP A 141 -14.34 -20.42 7.29
C ASP A 141 -12.99 -21.11 7.00
N LYS A 142 -12.07 -20.45 6.29
CA LYS A 142 -10.71 -20.99 6.03
C LYS A 142 -9.93 -21.24 7.32
N LEU A 143 -10.12 -20.39 8.32
CA LEU A 143 -9.47 -20.49 9.64
C LEU A 143 -10.25 -21.37 10.63
N GLY A 144 -11.40 -21.92 10.23
CA GLY A 144 -12.25 -22.73 11.10
C GLY A 144 -12.96 -21.94 12.20
N ILE A 145 -13.11 -20.62 12.03
CA ILE A 145 -13.78 -19.71 12.97
C ILE A 145 -15.28 -19.75 12.72
N SER A 146 -16.07 -20.04 13.75
CA SER A 146 -17.53 -20.00 13.65
C SER A 146 -18.05 -18.57 13.60
N THR A 147 -18.84 -18.24 12.58
CA THR A 147 -19.48 -16.93 12.37
C THR A 147 -20.90 -16.84 12.95
N ASN A 148 -21.50 -17.98 13.34
CA ASN A 148 -22.87 -18.04 13.82
C ASN A 148 -23.10 -17.18 15.07
N GLY A 149 -23.98 -16.18 14.93
CA GLY A 149 -24.43 -15.33 16.04
C GLY A 149 -23.42 -14.29 16.51
N LYS A 150 -22.35 -14.05 15.76
CA LYS A 150 -21.35 -13.01 16.02
C LYS A 150 -21.60 -11.77 15.17
N GLU A 151 -21.23 -10.60 15.69
CA GLU A 151 -21.11 -9.39 14.88
C GLU A 151 -19.90 -9.52 13.94
N ILE A 152 -19.87 -8.77 12.85
CA ILE A 152 -18.77 -8.86 11.87
C ILE A 152 -17.46 -8.40 12.49
N GLU A 153 -17.50 -7.37 13.33
CA GLU A 153 -16.36 -6.87 14.07
C GLU A 153 -15.73 -7.95 14.98
N ASP A 154 -16.56 -8.75 15.66
CA ASP A 154 -16.07 -9.86 16.50
C ASP A 154 -15.37 -10.94 15.65
N ILE A 155 -15.89 -11.20 14.45
CA ILE A 155 -15.30 -12.17 13.52
C ILE A 155 -13.95 -11.65 13.01
N GLU A 156 -13.85 -10.36 12.66
CA GLU A 156 -12.59 -9.73 12.25
C GLU A 156 -11.53 -9.81 13.35
N GLU A 157 -11.88 -9.51 14.60
CA GLU A 157 -10.96 -9.61 15.73
C GLU A 157 -10.47 -11.05 15.96
N GLU A 158 -11.34 -12.04 15.80
CA GLU A 158 -10.97 -13.45 15.94
C GLU A 158 -10.09 -13.95 14.79
N ILE A 159 -10.38 -13.52 13.55
CA ILE A 159 -9.52 -13.78 12.37
C ILE A 159 -8.14 -13.19 12.61
N TYR A 160 -8.08 -11.92 13.01
CA TYR A 160 -6.84 -11.22 13.31
C TYR A 160 -6.04 -11.99 14.37
N GLY A 161 -6.67 -12.28 15.51
CA GLY A 161 -6.01 -12.98 16.60
C GLY A 161 -5.56 -14.40 16.24
N THR A 162 -6.29 -15.09 15.37
CA THR A 162 -5.91 -16.43 14.88
C THR A 162 -4.67 -16.36 14.00
N LYS A 163 -4.63 -15.44 13.03
CA LYS A 163 -3.47 -15.25 12.15
C LYS A 163 -2.20 -14.86 12.91
N VAL A 164 -2.32 -14.00 13.91
CA VAL A 164 -1.19 -13.63 14.77
C VAL A 164 -0.62 -14.86 15.48
N ARG A 165 -1.49 -15.75 16.00
CA ARG A 165 -1.05 -16.97 16.69
C ARG A 165 -0.42 -17.97 15.73
N GLU A 166 -0.97 -18.15 14.53
CA GLU A 166 -0.35 -18.98 13.50
C GLU A 166 1.05 -18.48 13.10
N GLU A 167 1.23 -17.16 13.01
CA GLU A 167 2.53 -16.55 12.75
C GLU A 167 3.48 -16.70 13.96
N ALA A 168 2.98 -16.56 15.18
CA ALA A 168 3.75 -16.84 16.38
C ALA A 168 4.26 -18.29 16.41
N ASP A 169 3.40 -19.26 16.06
CA ASP A 169 3.77 -20.68 15.97
C ASP A 169 4.87 -20.92 14.93
N LYS A 170 4.76 -20.30 13.75
CA LYS A 170 5.79 -20.37 12.69
C LYS A 170 7.14 -19.82 13.15
N LEU A 171 7.12 -18.80 14.01
CA LEU A 171 8.32 -18.15 14.55
C LEU A 171 8.82 -18.81 15.85
N GLY A 172 8.11 -19.81 16.38
CA GLY A 172 8.44 -20.45 17.65
C GLY A 172 8.20 -19.57 18.88
N ILE A 173 7.35 -18.54 18.77
CA ILE A 173 6.99 -17.64 19.85
C ILE A 173 5.89 -18.28 20.69
N SER A 174 6.14 -18.44 22.00
CA SER A 174 5.10 -18.90 22.92
C SER A 174 4.06 -17.81 23.12
N HIS A 175 2.80 -18.13 22.82
CA HIS A 175 1.66 -17.21 22.91
C HIS A 175 0.64 -17.59 23.98
N LYS A 176 0.92 -18.62 24.79
CA LYS A 176 0.04 -19.04 25.88
C LYS A 176 0.04 -17.95 26.96
N GLU A 177 -1.15 -17.47 27.33
CA GLU A 177 -1.38 -16.43 28.37
C GLU A 177 -0.98 -15.00 27.99
N LYS A 178 -0.57 -14.73 26.74
CA LYS A 178 -0.28 -13.37 26.28
C LYS A 178 -1.53 -12.66 25.78
N GLU A 179 -1.62 -11.36 26.05
CA GLU A 179 -2.58 -10.47 25.39
C GLU A 179 -2.23 -10.37 23.90
N ILE A 180 -3.24 -10.13 23.06
CA ILE A 180 -3.03 -10.19 21.61
C ILE A 180 -2.11 -9.06 21.14
N GLU A 181 -2.18 -7.90 21.77
CA GLU A 181 -1.35 -6.72 21.50
C GLU A 181 0.13 -6.98 21.79
N GLU A 182 0.42 -7.65 22.91
CA GLU A 182 1.80 -8.06 23.25
C GLU A 182 2.33 -9.06 22.22
N LEU A 183 1.51 -10.06 21.88
CA LEU A 183 1.89 -11.08 20.91
C LEU A 183 2.14 -10.49 19.52
N VAL A 184 1.31 -9.53 19.10
CA VAL A 184 1.47 -8.79 17.84
C VAL A 184 2.83 -8.11 17.78
N GLN A 185 3.22 -7.40 18.85
CA GLN A 185 4.49 -6.70 18.89
C GLN A 185 5.67 -7.67 18.77
N GLU A 186 5.64 -8.77 19.51
CA GLU A 186 6.72 -9.76 19.49
C GLU A 186 6.82 -10.48 18.14
N VAL A 187 5.68 -10.85 17.54
CA VAL A 187 5.63 -11.41 16.18
C VAL A 187 6.19 -10.41 15.18
N TYR A 188 5.82 -9.13 15.27
CA TYR A 188 6.35 -8.10 14.39
C TYR A 188 7.87 -7.97 14.50
N GLU A 189 8.37 -7.79 15.72
CA GLU A 189 9.81 -7.62 15.97
C GLU A 189 10.61 -8.84 15.50
N GLN A 190 10.13 -10.05 15.76
CA GLN A 190 10.79 -11.28 15.31
C GLN A 190 10.79 -11.40 13.78
N LYS A 191 9.69 -11.04 13.09
CA LYS A 191 9.66 -11.03 11.62
C LYS A 191 10.66 -10.04 11.04
N VAL A 192 10.73 -8.84 11.61
CA VAL A 192 11.72 -7.83 11.18
C VAL A 192 13.14 -8.33 11.40
N GLN A 193 13.43 -8.99 12.52
CA GLN A 193 14.75 -9.57 12.78
C GLN A 193 15.11 -10.72 11.83
N GLU A 194 14.19 -11.65 11.56
CA GLU A 194 14.43 -12.75 10.61
C GLU A 194 14.62 -12.23 9.18
N GLU A 195 13.85 -11.22 8.76
CA GLU A 195 14.05 -10.57 7.47
C GLU A 195 15.39 -9.81 7.40
N ALA A 196 15.73 -9.02 8.43
CA ALA A 196 17.02 -8.34 8.50
C ALA A 196 18.18 -9.34 8.39
N LYS A 197 18.08 -10.48 9.09
CA LYS A 197 19.06 -11.56 9.05
C LYS A 197 19.15 -12.21 7.66
N LYS A 198 18.02 -12.43 6.98
CA LYS A 198 17.97 -12.94 5.60
C LYS A 198 18.76 -12.03 4.65
N TYR A 199 18.68 -10.72 4.86
CA TYR A 199 19.38 -9.70 4.06
C TYR A 199 20.74 -9.28 4.63
N HIS A 200 21.24 -9.97 5.66
CA HIS A 200 22.51 -9.67 6.34
C HIS A 200 22.62 -8.21 6.83
N ILE A 201 21.50 -7.62 7.25
CA ILE A 201 21.41 -6.27 7.78
C ILE A 201 21.87 -6.26 9.24
N ASP A 202 22.85 -5.41 9.56
CA ASP A 202 23.26 -5.18 10.95
C ASP A 202 22.19 -4.39 11.71
N LEU A 203 21.87 -4.86 12.91
CA LEU A 203 20.89 -4.24 13.81
C LEU A 203 21.55 -3.32 14.83
N TYR A 204 22.87 -3.42 15.03
CA TYR A 204 23.55 -2.71 16.12
C TYR A 204 23.49 -1.19 15.93
N GLY A 205 22.94 -0.50 16.95
CA GLY A 205 22.84 0.95 16.97
C GLY A 205 21.82 1.56 16.01
N LYS A 206 20.99 0.73 15.37
CA LYS A 206 19.91 1.18 14.49
C LYS A 206 18.56 1.15 15.20
N ASP A 207 17.72 2.11 14.88
CA ASP A 207 16.30 2.03 15.24
C ASP A 207 15.53 1.14 14.23
N ILE A 208 14.34 0.71 14.63
CA ILE A 208 13.51 -0.20 13.82
C ILE A 208 13.17 0.38 12.44
N TYR A 209 12.98 1.70 12.32
CA TYR A 209 12.64 2.34 11.04
C TYR A 209 13.82 2.32 10.08
N GLN A 210 15.05 2.44 10.59
CA GLN A 210 16.26 2.27 9.78
C GLN A 210 16.38 0.84 9.28
N VAL A 211 16.14 -0.15 10.14
CA VAL A 211 16.17 -1.58 9.77
C VAL A 211 15.10 -1.90 8.72
N LEU A 212 13.86 -1.46 8.93
CA LEU A 212 12.75 -1.66 7.99
C LEU A 212 13.02 -1.05 6.63
N ARG A 213 13.61 0.16 6.61
CA ARG A 213 14.02 0.81 5.38
C ARG A 213 15.04 -0.06 4.65
N GLU A 214 16.13 -0.45 5.30
CA GLU A 214 17.15 -1.28 4.68
C GLU A 214 16.59 -2.63 4.18
N ILE A 215 15.67 -3.26 4.92
CA ILE A 215 14.97 -4.48 4.47
C ILE A 215 14.20 -4.21 3.16
N ASN A 216 13.41 -3.14 3.12
CA ASN A 216 12.63 -2.78 1.95
C ASN A 216 13.53 -2.45 0.75
N GLU A 217 14.64 -1.74 0.99
CA GLU A 217 15.66 -1.47 -0.03
C GLU A 217 16.26 -2.76 -0.60
N GLN A 218 16.61 -3.72 0.26
CA GLN A 218 17.15 -5.01 -0.18
C GLN A 218 16.12 -5.86 -0.92
N LYS A 219 14.84 -5.84 -0.52
CA LYS A 219 13.75 -6.52 -1.24
C LYS A 219 13.61 -5.98 -2.67
N VAL A 220 13.62 -4.66 -2.83
CA VAL A 220 13.56 -4.00 -4.15
C VAL A 220 14.78 -4.36 -5.00
N ILE A 221 15.97 -4.28 -4.41
CA ILE A 221 17.23 -4.62 -5.08
C ILE A 221 17.23 -6.08 -5.56
N GLN A 222 16.87 -7.02 -4.67
CA GLN A 222 16.84 -8.44 -5.00
C GLN A 222 15.85 -8.69 -6.15
N MET A 223 14.67 -8.09 -6.09
CA MET A 223 13.67 -8.24 -7.15
C MET A 223 14.17 -7.69 -8.48
N ALA A 224 14.81 -6.52 -8.49
CA ALA A 224 15.41 -5.95 -9.69
C ALA A 224 16.50 -6.87 -10.27
N ASP A 225 17.36 -7.45 -9.42
CA ASP A 225 18.41 -8.38 -9.83
C ASP A 225 17.84 -9.67 -10.41
N GLU A 226 16.79 -10.22 -9.81
CA GLU A 226 16.06 -11.40 -10.32
C GLU A 226 15.40 -11.14 -11.68
N LEU A 227 14.96 -9.91 -11.92
CA LEU A 227 14.36 -9.47 -13.18
C LEU A 227 15.39 -9.02 -14.22
N GLY A 228 16.68 -8.97 -13.87
CA GLY A 228 17.74 -8.45 -14.73
C GLY A 228 17.54 -6.97 -15.09
N MET A 229 16.89 -6.20 -14.22
CA MET A 229 16.63 -4.79 -14.45
C MET A 229 17.87 -3.95 -14.22
N ASP A 230 18.07 -2.97 -15.09
CA ASP A 230 19.10 -1.97 -14.87
C ASP A 230 18.73 -1.07 -13.68
N ARG A 231 19.70 -0.92 -12.77
CA ARG A 231 19.62 -0.16 -11.51
C ARG A 231 20.46 1.12 -11.56
N GLU A 232 21.19 1.38 -12.64
CA GLU A 232 22.07 2.54 -12.72
C GLU A 232 21.27 3.85 -12.55
N ASN A 233 21.74 4.71 -11.64
CA ASN A 233 21.15 6.01 -11.32
C ASN A 233 19.72 5.97 -10.76
N LEU A 234 19.21 4.81 -10.32
CA LEU A 234 17.90 4.68 -9.69
C LEU A 234 18.01 4.72 -8.16
N ASN A 235 17.13 5.47 -7.49
CA ASN A 235 16.91 5.26 -6.07
C ASN A 235 15.94 4.09 -5.84
N ILE A 236 15.77 3.66 -4.60
CA ILE A 236 14.99 2.47 -4.27
C ILE A 236 13.50 2.66 -4.56
N GLN A 237 12.96 3.84 -4.30
CA GLN A 237 11.55 4.11 -4.55
C GLN A 237 11.26 4.04 -6.06
N ASP A 238 12.15 4.61 -6.85
CA ASP A 238 12.04 4.61 -8.32
C ASP A 238 12.22 3.20 -8.89
N LEU A 239 13.15 2.43 -8.34
CA LEU A 239 13.34 1.04 -8.73
C LEU A 239 12.11 0.18 -8.40
N ALA A 240 11.48 0.40 -7.25
CA ALA A 240 10.23 -0.25 -6.89
C ALA A 240 9.08 0.12 -7.85
N GLU A 241 8.95 1.40 -8.22
CA GLU A 241 7.97 1.83 -9.21
C GLU A 241 8.26 1.22 -10.60
N LYS A 242 9.51 1.20 -11.03
CA LYS A 242 9.93 0.59 -12.29
C LYS A 242 9.57 -0.90 -12.34
N ILE A 243 9.80 -1.64 -11.25
CA ILE A 243 9.37 -3.04 -11.12
C ILE A 243 7.85 -3.16 -11.28
N ASN A 244 7.08 -2.31 -10.57
CA ASN A 244 5.61 -2.33 -10.65
C ASN A 244 5.08 -2.00 -12.05
N LEU A 245 5.74 -1.11 -12.78
CA LEU A 245 5.33 -0.68 -14.12
C LEU A 245 5.67 -1.71 -15.20
N GLU A 246 6.90 -2.23 -15.19
CA GLU A 246 7.37 -3.13 -16.25
C GLU A 246 7.01 -4.59 -15.99
N GLN A 247 6.84 -4.97 -14.72
CA GLN A 247 6.51 -6.32 -14.29
C GLN A 247 5.42 -6.29 -13.21
N PRO A 248 4.18 -5.87 -13.54
CA PRO A 248 3.13 -5.64 -12.55
C PRO A 248 2.79 -6.88 -11.71
N GLU A 249 2.90 -8.09 -12.27
CA GLU A 249 2.70 -9.32 -11.49
C GLU A 249 3.81 -9.55 -10.46
N LYS A 250 5.05 -9.20 -10.78
CA LYS A 250 6.19 -9.28 -9.84
C LYS A 250 6.23 -8.11 -8.86
N GLY A 251 5.79 -6.94 -9.30
CA GLY A 251 5.53 -5.80 -8.43
C GLY A 251 4.54 -6.11 -7.31
N LYS A 252 3.46 -6.86 -7.60
CA LYS A 252 2.54 -7.36 -6.56
C LYS A 252 3.20 -8.32 -5.56
N GLU A 253 4.26 -9.02 -5.96
CA GLU A 253 5.03 -9.89 -5.06
C GLU A 253 5.98 -9.09 -4.15
N LEU A 254 6.26 -7.81 -4.46
CA LEU A 254 7.12 -6.93 -3.68
C LEU A 254 6.40 -6.46 -2.40
N LYS A 255 6.38 -7.33 -1.40
CA LYS A 255 5.77 -7.10 -0.08
C LYS A 255 6.71 -6.33 0.82
N LEU A 256 6.59 -5.01 0.79
CA LEU A 256 7.33 -4.10 1.67
C LEU A 256 6.80 -4.21 3.10
N VAL A 257 7.71 -4.25 4.07
CA VAL A 257 7.36 -4.21 5.48
C VAL A 257 6.88 -2.79 5.80
N PRO A 258 5.69 -2.60 6.42
CA PRO A 258 5.19 -1.28 6.75
C PRO A 258 6.15 -0.60 7.72
N MET A 259 6.46 0.67 7.44
CA MET A 259 7.31 1.50 8.31
C MET A 259 6.61 1.90 9.60
N VAL A 260 5.30 1.69 9.74
CA VAL A 260 4.53 2.03 10.95
C VAL A 260 4.39 0.82 11.87
N GLN A 261 4.58 1.07 13.17
CA GLN A 261 4.86 0.06 14.19
C GLN A 261 3.62 -0.66 14.76
N THR A 262 2.43 -0.04 14.70
CA THR A 262 1.28 -0.48 15.51
C THR A 262 -0.09 -0.14 14.92
N ASP A 263 -0.17 0.30 13.66
CA ASP A 263 -1.49 0.40 13.05
C ASP A 263 -1.97 -1.03 12.82
N ALA A 264 -3.00 -1.46 13.55
CA ALA A 264 -3.56 -2.80 13.46
C ALA A 264 -3.91 -3.14 12.01
N ASP A 265 -4.31 -2.14 11.22
CA ASP A 265 -4.62 -2.30 9.80
C ASP A 265 -3.34 -2.51 8.98
N ALA A 266 -2.28 -1.74 9.25
CA ALA A 266 -0.99 -1.89 8.56
C ALA A 266 -0.32 -3.23 8.92
N PHE A 267 -0.40 -3.64 10.18
CA PHE A 267 0.12 -4.92 10.62
C PHE A 267 -0.70 -6.09 10.09
N TYR A 268 -2.04 -6.00 10.11
CA TYR A 268 -2.89 -7.02 9.50
C TYR A 268 -2.64 -7.15 8.01
N SER A 269 -2.49 -6.03 7.30
CA SER A 269 -2.08 -6.01 5.90
C SER A 269 -0.72 -6.68 5.68
N TYR A 270 0.24 -6.48 6.59
CA TYR A 270 1.53 -7.16 6.55
C TYR A 270 1.47 -8.66 6.85
N LEU A 271 0.53 -9.11 7.68
CA LEU A 271 0.32 -10.55 7.92
C LEU A 271 -0.39 -11.25 6.74
N THR A 272 -1.19 -10.51 5.98
CA THR A 272 -2.10 -11.08 4.98
C THR A 272 -1.64 -10.90 3.54
N ASN A 273 -0.73 -9.96 3.29
CA ASN A 273 0.04 -9.90 2.06
C ASN A 273 1.24 -10.84 2.18
#